data_AF-A0A7C6Y4M3-F1
#
_entry.id   AF-A0A7C6Y4M3-F1
#
_cell.length_a   1.000
_cell.length_b   1.000
_cell.length_c   1.000
_cell.angle_alpha   90.00
_cell.angle_beta   90.00
_cell.angle_gamma   90.00
#
_symmetry.space_group_name_H-M   'P 1'
#
loop_
_entity.id
_entity.type
_entity.pdbx_description
1 polymer ?
#
loop_
_entity_poly.entity_id
_entity_poly.type
_entity_poly.pdbx_seq_one_letter_code
_entity_poly.pdbx_strand_id
1 'polypeptide(L)'
;MKTAIILVGVPGSGKSTYAKKLNLMHFSSDMIRLELFGTLRKHHTPKDDERVFKLLHDRVFSYEDSLIFDATNITRAIRTALYNQFKARGYRVEIHLVLEPLMFAKYQNEKRAYEKVVPFHIINHMYKFMAPPRIGLDCDAYKIISQSTFLNRPTNYLDFVESAKSVGIYKTVLKYISAAYLPEFERLNDNHDTPYHLEDIDVHIDMCIKNAPNDIMLIASILHDLGKSQAKENGHYKGHETISSMYALRFFDEIKNIPKHIVPRDIIEIVLQHMQAHKGISKDVIEKNQLEPHIVEAVTEFNAIDEVSRITNMPPNKKVHKPIR
;
A
#
# COMPACT_ATOMS: atom_id res chain seq x y z
N MET A 1 -11.37 -14.16 -24.04
CA MET A 1 -10.04 -13.95 -23.42
C MET A 1 -10.10 -14.49 -22.00
N LYS A 2 -9.16 -15.35 -21.61
CA LYS A 2 -9.10 -15.94 -20.27
C LYS A 2 -8.56 -14.94 -19.25
N THR A 3 -9.06 -15.00 -18.01
CA THR A 3 -8.71 -14.04 -16.95
C THR A 3 -8.09 -14.75 -15.76
N ALA A 4 -6.95 -14.25 -15.29
CA ALA A 4 -6.34 -14.64 -14.04
C ALA A 4 -6.66 -13.58 -12.99
N ILE A 5 -7.44 -13.95 -11.98
CA ILE A 5 -7.75 -13.08 -10.84
C ILE A 5 -6.75 -13.37 -9.72
N ILE A 6 -5.88 -12.40 -9.44
CA ILE A 6 -4.93 -12.47 -8.33
C ILE A 6 -5.57 -11.81 -7.11
N LEU A 7 -5.86 -12.60 -6.07
CA LEU A 7 -6.35 -12.03 -4.80
C LEU A 7 -5.19 -11.43 -4.03
N VAL A 8 -5.40 -10.24 -3.46
CA VAL A 8 -4.42 -9.56 -2.61
C VAL A 8 -5.11 -9.18 -1.30
N GLY A 9 -4.42 -9.37 -0.18
CA GLY A 9 -4.95 -9.01 1.13
C GLY A 9 -4.34 -9.82 2.27
N VAL A 10 -4.38 -9.26 3.48
CA VAL A 10 -3.85 -9.91 4.69
C VAL A 10 -4.75 -11.07 5.15
N PRO A 11 -4.25 -12.02 5.98
CA PRO A 11 -5.13 -12.96 6.69
C PRO A 11 -6.24 -12.22 7.45
N GLY A 12 -7.45 -12.78 7.45
CA GLY A 12 -8.63 -12.14 8.07
C GLY A 12 -9.35 -11.09 7.23
N SER A 13 -8.76 -10.59 6.13
CA SER A 13 -9.42 -9.62 5.23
C SER A 13 -10.68 -10.13 4.50
N GLY A 14 -10.89 -11.44 4.43
CA GLY A 14 -12.04 -12.04 3.74
C GLY A 14 -11.80 -12.57 2.32
N LYS A 15 -10.55 -12.61 1.85
CA LYS A 15 -10.16 -13.16 0.51
C LYS A 15 -10.89 -14.45 0.13
N SER A 16 -10.77 -15.50 0.95
CA SER A 16 -11.38 -16.80 0.61
C SER A 16 -12.91 -16.77 0.64
N THR A 17 -13.53 -15.87 1.40
CA THR A 17 -14.99 -15.65 1.37
C THR A 17 -15.39 -14.96 0.07
N TYR A 18 -14.61 -13.98 -0.38
CA TYR A 18 -14.81 -13.32 -1.66
C TYR A 18 -14.59 -14.27 -2.84
N ALA A 19 -13.54 -15.10 -2.81
CA ALA A 19 -13.21 -16.08 -3.86
C ALA A 19 -14.39 -17.01 -4.20
N LYS A 20 -15.12 -17.48 -3.18
CA LYS A 20 -16.30 -18.35 -3.35
C LYS A 20 -17.43 -17.70 -4.16
N LYS A 21 -17.51 -16.37 -4.19
CA LYS A 21 -18.53 -15.64 -4.95
C LYS A 21 -18.21 -15.53 -6.45
N LEU A 22 -16.96 -15.76 -6.83
CA LEU A 22 -16.50 -15.56 -8.22
C LEU A 22 -16.79 -16.77 -9.13
N ASN A 23 -17.10 -17.94 -8.57
CA ASN A 23 -17.44 -19.17 -9.31
C ASN A 23 -16.43 -19.51 -10.44
N LEU A 24 -15.14 -19.38 -10.14
CA LEU A 24 -14.02 -19.77 -11.02
C LEU A 24 -13.17 -20.84 -10.34
N MET A 25 -12.33 -21.51 -11.12
CA MET A 25 -11.36 -22.46 -10.57
C MET A 25 -10.44 -21.77 -9.57
N HIS A 26 -10.43 -22.26 -8.33
CA HIS A 26 -9.76 -21.60 -7.21
C HIS A 26 -8.50 -22.37 -6.80
N PHE A 27 -7.35 -21.76 -7.05
CA PHE A 27 -6.05 -22.27 -6.62
C PHE A 27 -5.57 -21.46 -5.41
N SER A 28 -5.38 -22.12 -4.26
CA SER A 28 -5.02 -21.46 -3.01
C SER A 28 -3.76 -22.05 -2.39
N SER A 29 -2.85 -21.18 -1.90
CA SER A 29 -1.67 -21.64 -1.15
C SER A 29 -2.05 -22.42 0.11
N ASP A 30 -3.16 -22.05 0.78
CA ASP A 30 -3.64 -22.75 1.96
C ASP A 30 -4.13 -24.17 1.60
N MET A 31 -4.79 -24.34 0.45
CA MET A 31 -5.21 -25.66 -0.03
C MET A 31 -4.00 -26.56 -0.30
N ILE A 32 -2.97 -26.02 -0.96
CA ILE A 32 -1.73 -26.76 -1.23
C ILE A 32 -1.00 -27.13 0.06
N ARG A 33 -0.94 -26.23 1.06
CA ARG A 33 -0.36 -26.54 2.37
C ARG A 33 -1.09 -27.66 3.10
N LEU A 34 -2.43 -27.62 3.10
CA LEU A 34 -3.24 -28.67 3.71
C LEU A 34 -3.04 -30.02 3.00
N GLU A 35 -2.94 -30.03 1.67
CA GLU A 35 -2.66 -31.25 0.92
C GLU A 35 -1.27 -31.83 1.24
N LEU A 36 -0.23 -30.98 1.26
CA LEU A 36 1.14 -31.44 1.45
C LEU A 36 1.46 -31.83 2.90
N PHE A 37 0.85 -31.14 3.88
CA PHE A 37 1.28 -31.22 5.28
C PHE A 37 0.15 -31.56 6.25
N GLY A 38 -1.12 -31.55 5.81
CA GLY A 38 -2.27 -31.80 6.67
C GLY A 38 -2.56 -30.70 7.71
N THR A 39 -1.80 -29.59 7.69
CA THR A 39 -1.94 -28.48 8.65
C THR A 39 -1.51 -27.15 8.02
N LEU A 40 -2.06 -26.05 8.53
CA LEU A 40 -1.65 -24.69 8.19
C LEU A 40 -0.76 -24.04 9.26
N ARG A 41 -0.51 -24.71 10.39
CA ARG A 41 0.17 -24.11 11.56
C ARG A 41 1.66 -24.41 11.61
N LYS A 42 2.11 -25.44 10.90
CA LYS A 42 3.51 -25.87 10.80
C LYS A 42 3.99 -25.79 9.35
N HIS A 43 5.27 -26.06 9.11
CA HIS A 43 5.88 -26.10 7.76
C HIS A 43 5.85 -24.74 7.06
N HIS A 44 6.43 -23.74 7.73
CA HIS A 44 6.61 -22.36 7.24
C HIS A 44 8.08 -22.00 7.06
N THR A 45 8.95 -23.00 6.81
CA THR A 45 10.34 -22.73 6.45
C THR A 45 10.41 -22.27 4.99
N PRO A 46 11.48 -21.55 4.57
CA PRO A 46 11.63 -21.15 3.17
C PRO A 46 11.54 -22.32 2.17
N LYS A 47 12.03 -23.51 2.55
CA LYS A 47 11.93 -24.72 1.72
C LYS A 47 10.51 -25.26 1.62
N ASP A 48 9.73 -25.19 2.70
CA ASP A 48 8.33 -25.59 2.68
C ASP A 48 7.53 -24.64 1.78
N ASP A 49 7.79 -23.34 1.89
CA ASP A 49 7.17 -22.30 1.06
C ASP A 49 7.50 -22.51 -0.42
N GLU A 50 8.77 -22.76 -0.77
CA GLU A 50 9.19 -23.09 -2.13
C GLU A 50 8.43 -24.30 -2.68
N ARG A 51 8.29 -25.38 -1.88
CA ARG A 51 7.54 -26.58 -2.28
C ARG A 51 6.06 -26.29 -2.54
N VAL A 52 5.43 -25.51 -1.66
CA VAL A 52 4.03 -25.10 -1.79
C VAL A 52 3.82 -24.26 -3.04
N PHE A 53 4.64 -23.22 -3.24
CA PHE A 53 4.47 -22.32 -4.37
C PHE A 53 4.83 -22.99 -5.69
N LYS A 54 5.82 -23.89 -5.73
CA LYS A 54 6.11 -24.69 -6.92
C LYS A 54 4.89 -25.49 -7.37
N LEU A 55 4.29 -26.27 -6.45
CA LEU A 55 3.10 -27.06 -6.78
C LEU A 55 1.89 -26.18 -7.14
N LEU A 56 1.72 -25.04 -6.46
CA LEU A 56 0.67 -24.08 -6.80
C LEU A 56 0.86 -23.55 -8.23
N HIS A 57 2.07 -23.13 -8.59
CA HIS A 57 2.39 -22.64 -9.93
C HIS A 57 2.20 -23.71 -11.00
N ASP A 58 2.66 -24.95 -10.76
CA ASP A 58 2.49 -26.07 -11.70
C ASP A 58 1.00 -26.30 -12.03
N ARG A 59 0.12 -26.21 -11.03
CA ARG A 59 -1.34 -26.37 -11.22
C ARG A 59 -2.00 -25.16 -11.89
N VAL A 60 -1.61 -23.97 -11.47
CA VAL A 60 -2.16 -22.72 -12.01
C VAL A 60 -1.80 -22.58 -13.49
N PHE A 61 -0.56 -22.89 -13.88
CA PHE A 61 -0.08 -22.70 -15.24
C PHE A 61 -0.31 -23.89 -16.17
N SER A 62 -0.85 -25.00 -15.67
CA SER A 62 -1.39 -26.10 -16.47
C SER A 62 -2.90 -25.99 -16.71
N TYR A 63 -3.56 -25.05 -16.03
CA TYR A 63 -4.97 -24.77 -16.24
C TYR A 63 -5.16 -23.77 -17.39
N GLU A 64 -6.06 -24.04 -18.32
CA GLU A 64 -6.20 -23.26 -19.57
C GLU A 64 -7.34 -22.22 -19.54
N ASP A 65 -8.24 -22.28 -18.56
CA ASP A 65 -9.38 -21.38 -18.42
C ASP A 65 -9.13 -20.26 -17.39
N SER A 66 -10.16 -19.42 -17.18
CA SER A 66 -10.14 -18.36 -16.18
C SER A 66 -10.08 -18.92 -14.76
N LEU A 67 -9.22 -18.34 -13.92
CA LEU A 67 -8.90 -18.88 -12.59
C LEU A 67 -8.73 -17.79 -11.54
N ILE A 68 -8.72 -18.21 -10.28
CA ILE A 68 -8.37 -17.41 -9.11
C ILE A 68 -7.05 -17.94 -8.53
N PHE A 69 -6.09 -17.04 -8.36
CA PHE A 69 -4.85 -17.26 -7.62
C PHE A 69 -4.98 -16.63 -6.23
N ASP A 70 -5.21 -17.45 -5.20
CA ASP A 70 -5.44 -17.02 -3.82
C ASP A 70 -4.22 -17.29 -2.93
N ALA A 71 -3.43 -16.24 -2.75
CA ALA A 71 -2.41 -16.12 -1.73
C ALA A 71 -2.48 -14.70 -1.16
N THR A 72 -1.55 -14.31 -0.28
CA THR A 72 -1.56 -12.95 0.28
C THR A 72 -1.13 -11.90 -0.74
N ASN A 73 -0.18 -12.22 -1.64
CA ASN A 73 0.25 -11.41 -2.79
C ASN A 73 0.53 -9.93 -2.46
N ILE A 74 1.10 -9.71 -1.27
CA ILE A 74 1.24 -8.42 -0.59
C ILE A 74 2.12 -7.44 -1.36
N THR A 75 3.23 -7.91 -1.93
CA THR A 75 4.22 -7.04 -2.56
C THR A 75 4.02 -6.94 -4.07
N ARG A 76 4.30 -5.76 -4.62
CA ARG A 76 4.27 -5.50 -6.07
C ARG A 76 5.22 -6.41 -6.85
N ALA A 77 6.37 -6.78 -6.26
CA ALA A 77 7.34 -7.67 -6.89
C ALA A 77 6.78 -9.08 -7.15
N ILE A 78 6.07 -9.67 -6.17
CA ILE A 78 5.40 -10.97 -6.34
C ILE A 78 4.36 -10.88 -7.45
N ARG A 79 3.54 -9.81 -7.44
CA ARG A 79 2.49 -9.62 -8.44
C ARG A 79 3.04 -9.36 -9.84
N THR A 80 4.13 -8.62 -9.98
CA THR A 80 4.79 -8.39 -11.29
C THR A 80 5.31 -9.71 -11.88
N ALA A 81 5.89 -10.58 -11.04
CA ALA A 81 6.35 -11.89 -11.50
C ALA A 81 5.17 -12.79 -11.95
N LEU A 82 4.05 -12.77 -11.22
CA LEU A 82 2.82 -13.45 -11.63
C LEU A 82 2.24 -12.87 -12.91
N TYR A 83 2.13 -11.54 -12.98
CA TYR A 83 1.63 -10.78 -14.13
C TYR A 83 2.37 -11.20 -15.40
N ASN A 84 3.69 -11.13 -15.41
CA ASN A 84 4.50 -11.51 -16.58
C ASN A 84 4.27 -12.96 -17.01
N GLN A 85 4.18 -13.90 -16.04
CA GLN A 85 3.93 -15.31 -16.34
C GLN A 85 2.54 -15.57 -16.93
N PHE A 86 1.51 -14.87 -16.44
CA PHE A 86 0.15 -14.94 -16.98
C PHE A 86 0.03 -14.25 -18.34
N LYS A 87 0.64 -13.07 -18.51
CA LYS A 87 0.65 -12.34 -19.80
C LYS A 87 1.30 -13.15 -20.90
N ALA A 88 2.42 -13.83 -20.62
CA ALA A 88 3.09 -14.74 -21.56
C ALA A 88 2.19 -15.90 -22.04
N ARG A 89 1.11 -16.20 -21.31
CA ARG A 89 0.12 -17.25 -21.61
C ARG A 89 -1.20 -16.69 -22.14
N GLY A 90 -1.25 -15.40 -22.51
CA GLY A 90 -2.43 -14.78 -23.10
C GLY A 90 -3.57 -14.48 -22.11
N TYR A 91 -3.29 -14.44 -20.81
CA TYR A 91 -4.29 -14.03 -19.80
C TYR A 91 -4.45 -12.51 -19.77
N ARG A 92 -5.69 -12.07 -19.49
CA ARG A 92 -5.95 -10.80 -18.82
C ARG A 92 -5.71 -10.99 -17.33
N VAL A 93 -4.97 -10.09 -16.70
CA VAL A 93 -4.64 -10.19 -15.27
C VAL A 93 -5.39 -9.12 -14.49
N GLU A 94 -6.22 -9.55 -13.55
CA GLU A 94 -6.95 -8.64 -12.65
C GLU A 94 -6.47 -8.83 -11.22
N ILE A 95 -6.16 -7.72 -10.52
CA ILE A 95 -5.93 -7.75 -9.08
C ILE A 95 -7.26 -7.47 -8.37
N HIS A 96 -7.69 -8.39 -7.51
CA HIS A 96 -8.83 -8.15 -6.63
C HIS A 96 -8.27 -7.95 -5.22
N LEU A 97 -8.13 -6.68 -4.84
CA LEU A 97 -7.55 -6.24 -3.57
C LEU A 97 -8.64 -6.25 -2.50
N VAL A 98 -8.60 -7.24 -1.62
CA VAL A 98 -9.50 -7.36 -0.47
C VAL A 98 -8.87 -6.61 0.71
N LEU A 99 -9.33 -5.38 0.92
CA LEU A 99 -8.74 -4.45 1.86
C LEU A 99 -9.76 -4.03 2.91
N GLU A 100 -9.45 -4.32 4.16
CA GLU A 100 -10.23 -3.89 5.33
C GLU A 100 -9.29 -3.22 6.34
N PRO A 101 -9.83 -2.38 7.24
CA PRO A 101 -9.06 -1.84 8.36
C PRO A 101 -8.34 -2.96 9.13
N LEU A 102 -7.13 -2.67 9.61
CA LEU A 102 -6.27 -3.62 10.30
C LEU A 102 -6.96 -4.26 11.50
N MET A 103 -7.69 -3.46 12.29
CA MET A 103 -8.45 -3.98 13.43
C MET A 103 -9.55 -4.95 12.99
N PHE A 104 -10.24 -4.66 11.89
CA PHE A 104 -11.27 -5.55 11.35
C PHE A 104 -10.65 -6.87 10.86
N ALA A 105 -9.52 -6.82 10.14
CA ALA A 105 -8.82 -8.02 9.71
C ALA A 105 -8.34 -8.87 10.89
N LYS A 106 -7.83 -8.26 11.97
CA LYS A 106 -7.44 -8.95 13.21
C LYS A 106 -8.63 -9.63 13.89
N TYR A 107 -9.72 -8.89 14.06
CA TYR A 107 -10.96 -9.41 14.63
C TYR A 107 -11.49 -10.62 13.87
N GLN A 108 -11.52 -10.53 12.54
CA GLN A 108 -11.93 -11.66 11.70
C GLN A 108 -10.96 -12.83 11.80
N ASN A 109 -9.65 -12.57 11.93
CA ASN A 109 -8.64 -13.61 12.08
C ASN A 109 -8.82 -14.44 13.36
N GLU A 110 -9.13 -13.80 14.49
CA GLU A 110 -9.39 -14.49 15.77
C GLU A 110 -10.60 -15.42 15.73
N LYS A 111 -11.59 -15.08 14.91
CA LYS A 111 -12.83 -15.87 14.74
C LYS A 111 -12.69 -17.03 13.76
N ARG A 112 -11.52 -17.22 13.13
CA ARG A 112 -11.32 -18.32 12.19
C ARG A 112 -11.20 -19.64 12.94
N ALA A 113 -11.45 -20.74 12.23
CA ALA A 113 -11.10 -22.07 12.72
C ALA A 113 -9.62 -22.11 13.14
N TYR A 114 -9.30 -22.88 14.17
CA TYR A 114 -7.97 -22.93 14.81
C TYR A 114 -6.80 -23.07 13.82
N GLU A 115 -6.93 -23.93 12.81
CA GLU A 115 -5.91 -24.12 11.76
C GLU A 115 -5.63 -22.85 10.95
N LYS A 116 -6.61 -21.95 10.82
CA LYS A 116 -6.56 -20.77 9.95
C LYS A 116 -6.16 -19.48 10.69
N VAL A 117 -6.00 -19.51 12.01
CA VAL A 117 -5.60 -18.34 12.79
C VAL A 117 -4.12 -18.04 12.54
N VAL A 118 -3.81 -16.81 12.14
CA VAL A 118 -2.43 -16.34 11.91
C VAL A 118 -2.02 -15.39 13.05
N PRO A 119 -0.79 -15.45 13.58
CA PRO A 119 -0.33 -14.52 14.61
C PRO A 119 -0.41 -13.04 14.17
N PHE A 120 -0.79 -12.15 15.10
CA PHE A 120 -0.98 -10.73 14.77
C PHE A 120 0.26 -10.01 14.27
N HIS A 121 1.45 -10.34 14.77
CA HIS A 121 2.68 -9.72 14.27
C HIS A 121 2.91 -10.02 12.78
N ILE A 122 2.49 -11.20 12.29
CA ILE A 122 2.53 -11.55 10.87
C ILE A 122 1.51 -10.72 10.07
N ILE A 123 0.29 -10.56 10.59
CA ILE A 123 -0.75 -9.73 9.94
C ILE A 123 -0.31 -8.27 9.87
N ASN A 124 0.22 -7.72 10.97
CA ASN A 124 0.77 -6.36 11.03
C ASN A 124 1.88 -6.19 9.99
N HIS A 125 2.83 -7.13 9.92
CA HIS A 125 3.91 -7.09 8.94
C HIS A 125 3.37 -7.14 7.50
N MET A 126 2.41 -8.03 7.21
CA MET A 126 1.79 -8.10 5.88
C MET A 126 1.02 -6.82 5.53
N TYR A 127 0.28 -6.24 6.48
CA TYR A 127 -0.47 -5.00 6.27
C TYR A 127 0.48 -3.84 5.96
N LYS A 128 1.56 -3.74 6.75
CA LYS A 128 2.59 -2.71 6.63
C LYS A 128 3.28 -2.69 5.27
N PHE A 129 3.49 -3.84 4.64
CA PHE A 129 4.19 -3.95 3.35
C PHE A 129 3.27 -4.27 2.16
N MET A 130 1.95 -4.15 2.33
CA MET A 130 0.98 -4.35 1.25
C MET A 130 0.99 -3.16 0.30
N ALA A 131 1.59 -3.34 -0.87
CA ALA A 131 1.76 -2.27 -1.85
C ALA A 131 0.55 -2.15 -2.79
N PRO A 132 0.14 -0.94 -3.20
CA PRO A 132 -0.99 -0.74 -4.10
C PRO A 132 -0.73 -1.35 -5.49
N PRO A 133 -1.76 -1.92 -6.13
CA PRO A 133 -1.67 -2.39 -7.52
C PRO A 133 -1.37 -1.24 -8.48
N ARG A 134 -0.70 -1.52 -9.59
CA ARG A 134 -0.41 -0.56 -10.66
C ARG A 134 -0.70 -1.16 -12.02
N ILE A 135 -1.70 -0.59 -12.68
CA ILE A 135 -2.08 -0.95 -14.05
C ILE A 135 -0.89 -0.77 -14.99
N GLY A 136 -0.68 -1.75 -15.86
CA GLY A 136 0.43 -1.81 -16.81
C GLY A 136 1.73 -2.39 -16.23
N LEU A 137 1.86 -2.43 -14.90
CA LEU A 137 3.05 -2.96 -14.23
C LEU A 137 2.81 -4.33 -13.59
N ASP A 138 1.74 -4.47 -12.79
CA ASP A 138 1.41 -5.72 -12.10
C ASP A 138 -0.03 -6.23 -12.34
N CYS A 139 -0.82 -5.51 -13.13
CA CYS A 139 -2.15 -5.93 -13.58
C CYS A 139 -2.62 -5.18 -14.84
N ASP A 140 -3.62 -5.72 -15.53
CA ASP A 140 -4.37 -5.03 -16.58
C ASP A 140 -5.53 -4.19 -15.99
N ALA A 141 -6.05 -4.60 -14.83
CA ALA A 141 -7.08 -3.89 -14.07
C ALA A 141 -7.04 -4.31 -12.59
N TYR A 142 -7.61 -3.50 -11.71
CA TYR A 142 -7.83 -3.90 -10.32
C TYR A 142 -9.21 -3.51 -9.80
N LYS A 143 -9.64 -4.19 -8.74
CA LYS A 143 -10.85 -3.87 -7.95
C LYS A 143 -10.46 -3.80 -6.48
N ILE A 144 -11.07 -2.86 -5.76
CA ILE A 144 -11.00 -2.80 -4.30
C ILE A 144 -12.28 -3.43 -3.75
N ILE A 145 -12.10 -4.44 -2.91
CA ILE A 145 -13.19 -5.16 -2.25
C ILE A 145 -13.08 -4.83 -0.78
N SER A 146 -14.07 -4.12 -0.27
CA SER A 146 -14.12 -3.69 1.11
C SER A 146 -15.57 -3.46 1.54
N GLN A 147 -15.87 -3.79 2.78
CA GLN A 147 -17.14 -3.43 3.41
C GLN A 147 -17.05 -2.11 4.20
N SER A 148 -15.84 -1.68 4.55
CA SER A 148 -15.59 -0.41 5.23
C SER A 148 -15.33 0.71 4.22
N THR A 149 -15.94 1.87 4.44
CA THR A 149 -15.55 3.10 3.73
C THR A 149 -14.31 3.69 4.39
N PHE A 150 -13.43 4.30 3.59
CA PHE A 150 -12.27 5.05 4.08
C PHE A 150 -12.65 6.47 4.47
N LEU A 151 -13.55 7.10 3.70
CA LEU A 151 -14.01 8.46 3.95
C LEU A 151 -15.43 8.48 4.53
N ASN A 152 -15.72 9.51 5.32
CA ASN A 152 -17.09 9.92 5.63
C ASN A 152 -17.75 10.39 4.32
N ARG A 153 -18.99 9.98 4.05
CA ARG A 153 -19.67 10.30 2.79
C ARG A 153 -20.78 11.34 2.99
N PRO A 154 -20.95 12.30 2.07
CA PRO A 154 -20.07 12.62 0.94
C PRO A 154 -18.85 13.47 1.37
N THR A 155 -17.66 13.18 0.83
CA THR A 155 -16.48 14.06 0.93
C THR A 155 -16.05 14.50 -0.47
N ASN A 156 -15.92 15.81 -0.69
CA ASN A 156 -15.35 16.36 -1.91
C ASN A 156 -13.86 16.64 -1.72
N TYR A 157 -13.12 16.54 -2.82
CA TYR A 157 -11.69 16.80 -2.87
C TYR A 157 -11.32 18.19 -2.32
N LEU A 158 -11.97 19.25 -2.81
CA LEU A 158 -11.67 20.63 -2.40
C LEU A 158 -11.95 20.87 -0.91
N ASP A 159 -13.04 20.32 -0.38
CA ASP A 159 -13.37 20.45 1.04
C ASP A 159 -12.31 19.79 1.94
N PHE A 160 -11.81 18.63 1.53
CA PHE A 160 -10.77 17.91 2.24
C PHE A 160 -9.44 18.69 2.23
N VAL A 161 -9.02 19.14 1.05
CA VAL A 161 -7.75 19.87 0.87
C VAL A 161 -7.80 21.23 1.58
N GLU A 162 -8.90 21.96 1.49
CA GLU A 162 -9.04 23.25 2.16
C GLU A 162 -9.10 23.10 3.68
N SER A 163 -9.70 22.01 4.19
CA SER A 163 -9.61 21.66 5.61
C SER A 163 -8.16 21.40 6.02
N ALA A 164 -7.40 20.62 5.24
CA ALA A 164 -6.00 20.33 5.56
C ALA A 164 -5.16 21.62 5.64
N LYS A 165 -5.37 22.56 4.71
CA LYS A 165 -4.69 23.85 4.70
C LYS A 165 -5.10 24.77 5.87
N SER A 166 -6.38 24.79 6.21
CA SER A 166 -6.93 25.77 7.15
C SER A 166 -6.82 25.35 8.61
N VAL A 167 -7.04 24.07 8.91
CA VAL A 167 -7.10 23.56 10.29
C VAL A 167 -6.05 22.49 10.61
N GLY A 168 -5.24 22.10 9.62
CA GLY A 168 -4.20 21.07 9.76
C GLY A 168 -4.69 19.65 9.49
N ILE A 169 -3.74 18.74 9.24
CA ILE A 169 -4.03 17.37 8.83
C ILE A 169 -4.73 16.57 9.93
N TYR A 170 -4.34 16.73 11.20
CA TYR A 170 -4.91 15.96 12.30
C TYR A 170 -6.42 16.18 12.42
N LYS A 171 -6.86 17.45 12.46
CA LYS A 171 -8.29 17.80 12.52
C LYS A 171 -9.03 17.39 11.25
N THR A 172 -8.36 17.45 10.09
CA THR A 172 -8.92 17.02 8.81
C THR A 172 -9.17 15.51 8.79
N VAL A 173 -8.23 14.71 9.31
CA VAL A 173 -8.39 13.26 9.47
C VAL A 173 -9.57 12.94 10.39
N LEU A 174 -9.66 13.59 11.56
CA LEU A 174 -10.80 13.39 12.49
C LEU A 174 -12.16 13.72 11.85
N LYS A 175 -12.19 14.70 10.94
CA LYS A 175 -13.43 15.15 10.27
C LYS A 175 -13.84 14.23 9.12
N TYR A 176 -12.89 13.78 8.31
CA TYR A 176 -13.18 13.17 7.01
C TYR A 176 -12.87 11.68 6.92
N ILE A 177 -11.99 11.12 7.75
CA ILE A 177 -11.76 9.67 7.79
C ILE A 177 -12.91 9.00 8.54
N SER A 178 -13.35 7.85 8.03
CA SER A 178 -14.44 7.11 8.64
C SER A 178 -14.05 6.53 10.00
N ALA A 179 -15.04 6.32 10.86
CA ALA A 179 -14.84 5.68 12.16
C ALA A 179 -14.21 4.28 12.05
N ALA A 180 -14.35 3.59 10.91
CA ALA A 180 -13.76 2.27 10.69
C ALA A 180 -12.23 2.32 10.54
N TYR A 181 -11.71 3.41 9.98
CA TYR A 181 -10.27 3.63 9.76
C TYR A 181 -9.63 4.56 10.79
N LEU A 182 -10.41 5.36 11.52
CA LEU A 182 -9.89 6.33 12.49
C LEU A 182 -8.89 5.75 13.51
N PRO A 183 -9.06 4.51 14.03
CA PRO A 183 -8.07 3.89 14.92
C PRO A 183 -6.68 3.74 14.30
N GLU A 184 -6.58 3.73 12.96
CA GLU A 184 -5.29 3.67 12.27
C GLU A 184 -4.51 5.00 12.29
N PHE A 185 -5.13 6.08 12.77
CA PHE A 185 -4.57 7.43 12.83
C PHE A 185 -4.35 7.93 14.26
N GLU A 186 -4.58 7.12 15.29
CA GLU A 186 -4.49 7.52 16.71
C GLU A 186 -3.14 8.12 17.11
N ARG A 187 -2.05 7.70 16.46
CA ARG A 187 -0.68 8.19 16.70
C ARG A 187 -0.24 9.29 15.74
N LEU A 188 -1.16 9.94 15.03
CA LEU A 188 -0.81 10.96 14.04
C LEU A 188 -0.30 12.26 14.67
N ASN A 189 -0.63 12.52 15.94
CA ASN A 189 -0.10 13.63 16.73
C ASN A 189 0.98 13.18 17.74
N ASP A 190 1.55 11.98 17.55
CA ASP A 190 2.72 11.55 18.33
C ASP A 190 3.98 12.28 17.82
N ASN A 191 4.93 12.49 18.73
CA ASN A 191 6.27 12.91 18.37
C ASN A 191 6.93 11.90 17.41
N HIS A 192 7.73 12.40 16.47
CA HIS A 192 8.52 11.55 15.58
C HIS A 192 9.53 10.68 16.33
N ASP A 193 9.89 11.02 17.57
CA ASP A 193 10.88 10.31 18.40
C ASP A 193 12.21 10.06 17.67
N THR A 194 12.63 10.98 16.78
CA THR A 194 13.92 10.90 16.08
C THR A 194 14.71 12.21 16.19
N PRO A 195 16.06 12.17 16.15
CA PRO A 195 16.88 13.39 16.14
C PRO A 195 16.66 14.31 14.92
N TYR A 196 16.03 13.80 13.87
CA TYR A 196 15.83 14.50 12.59
C TYR A 196 14.53 15.31 12.55
N HIS A 197 13.57 14.96 13.40
CA HIS A 197 12.25 15.58 13.49
C HIS A 197 11.91 15.75 14.98
N LEU A 198 11.97 16.99 15.46
CA LEU A 198 11.59 17.34 16.83
C LEU A 198 10.09 17.58 16.96
N GLU A 199 9.42 17.80 15.83
CA GLU A 199 7.99 17.98 15.69
C GLU A 199 7.20 16.67 15.75
N ASP A 200 5.89 16.79 15.91
CA ASP A 200 4.94 15.68 15.80
C ASP A 200 4.64 15.34 14.32
N ILE A 201 4.08 14.16 14.07
CA ILE A 201 3.84 13.65 12.69
C ILE A 201 2.91 14.58 11.89
N ASP A 202 1.82 15.04 12.49
CA ASP A 202 0.90 15.99 11.89
C ASP A 202 1.55 17.35 11.61
N VAL A 203 2.40 17.83 12.51
CA VAL A 203 3.13 19.09 12.36
C VAL A 203 4.09 19.05 11.16
N HIS A 204 4.81 17.94 10.95
CA HIS A 204 5.64 17.72 9.76
C HIS A 204 4.81 17.79 8.47
N ILE A 205 3.69 17.05 8.43
CA ILE A 205 2.78 17.05 7.29
C ILE A 205 2.24 18.46 7.02
N ASP A 206 1.87 19.21 8.07
CA ASP A 206 1.37 20.59 7.95
C ASP A 206 2.43 21.56 7.43
N MET A 207 3.72 21.34 7.74
CA MET A 207 4.82 22.10 7.13
C MET A 207 4.96 21.76 5.63
N CYS A 208 4.90 20.47 5.26
CA CYS A 208 4.90 20.04 3.85
C CYS A 208 3.71 20.61 3.07
N ILE A 209 2.53 20.73 3.70
CA ILE A 209 1.33 21.34 3.11
C ILE A 209 1.58 22.82 2.81
N LYS A 210 2.18 23.56 3.75
CA LYS A 210 2.46 25.00 3.58
C LYS A 210 3.52 25.26 2.51
N ASN A 211 4.50 24.37 2.40
CA ASN A 211 5.61 24.49 1.45
C ASN A 211 5.26 23.94 0.05
N ALA A 212 4.09 23.34 -0.14
CA ALA A 212 3.69 22.80 -1.43
C ALA A 212 3.44 23.90 -2.46
N PRO A 213 4.18 23.94 -3.59
CA PRO A 213 4.06 25.00 -4.59
C PRO A 213 2.88 24.84 -5.56
N ASN A 214 2.28 23.65 -5.62
CA ASN A 214 1.21 23.32 -6.55
C ASN A 214 0.31 22.21 -5.98
N ASP A 215 -0.83 21.95 -6.65
CA ASP A 215 -1.85 21.00 -6.21
C ASP A 215 -1.34 19.54 -6.12
N ILE A 216 -0.39 19.14 -6.97
CA ILE A 216 0.20 17.79 -6.98
C ILE A 216 1.05 17.60 -5.72
N MET A 217 1.94 18.56 -5.44
CA MET A 217 2.76 18.54 -4.24
C MET A 217 1.91 18.66 -2.98
N LEU A 218 0.85 19.47 -3.02
CA LEU A 218 -0.06 19.65 -1.89
C LEU A 218 -0.74 18.34 -1.48
N ILE A 219 -1.31 17.61 -2.45
CA ILE A 219 -1.97 16.34 -2.13
C ILE A 219 -0.97 15.23 -1.78
N ALA A 220 0.24 15.24 -2.36
CA ALA A 220 1.32 14.35 -1.93
C ALA A 220 1.73 14.65 -0.47
N SER A 221 1.91 15.91 -0.09
CA SER A 221 2.21 16.35 1.28
C SER A 221 1.17 15.84 2.28
N ILE A 222 -0.12 16.03 1.95
CA ILE A 222 -1.25 15.59 2.79
C ILE A 222 -1.21 14.08 3.07
N LEU A 223 -0.81 13.26 2.10
CA LEU A 223 -0.99 11.81 2.15
C LEU A 223 0.28 11.02 2.52
N HIS A 224 1.48 11.56 2.29
CA HIS A 224 2.72 10.76 2.27
C HIS A 224 3.08 10.07 3.58
N ASP A 225 2.73 10.66 4.72
CA ASP A 225 3.19 10.24 6.04
C ASP A 225 2.07 9.77 6.98
N LEU A 226 0.84 9.71 6.49
CA LEU A 226 -0.30 9.21 7.25
C LEU A 226 -0.08 7.79 7.80
N GLY A 227 0.68 6.96 7.09
CA GLY A 227 1.05 5.60 7.49
C GLY A 227 2.01 5.52 8.68
N LYS A 228 2.69 6.61 9.08
CA LYS A 228 3.60 6.61 10.24
C LYS A 228 2.87 6.22 11.52
N SER A 229 1.60 6.61 11.63
CA SER A 229 0.72 6.26 12.76
C SER A 229 0.54 4.75 12.94
N GLN A 230 0.71 3.93 11.89
CA GLN A 230 0.68 2.46 11.99
C GLN A 230 2.06 1.80 11.93
N ALA A 231 3.07 2.46 11.36
CA ALA A 231 4.38 1.87 11.13
C ALA A 231 5.32 1.91 12.34
N LYS A 232 5.09 2.80 13.32
CA LYS A 232 6.00 3.07 14.45
C LYS A 232 6.31 1.81 15.28
N GLU A 233 7.56 1.36 15.22
CA GLU A 233 8.16 0.27 16.01
C GLU A 233 9.56 0.70 16.46
N ASN A 234 9.80 0.76 17.77
CA ASN A 234 11.10 1.14 18.37
C ASN A 234 11.68 2.46 17.82
N GLY A 235 10.85 3.48 17.62
CA GLY A 235 11.29 4.78 17.06
C GLY A 235 11.57 4.78 15.54
N HIS A 236 11.23 3.70 14.84
CA HIS A 236 11.36 3.60 13.39
C HIS A 236 9.99 3.43 12.70
N TYR A 237 9.87 3.99 11.50
CA TYR A 237 8.64 3.99 10.71
C TYR A 237 8.73 3.13 9.45
N LYS A 238 9.52 2.05 9.47
CA LYS A 238 9.73 1.22 8.28
C LYS A 238 8.39 0.80 7.66
N GLY A 239 8.20 1.00 6.34
CA GLY A 239 6.98 0.62 5.63
C GLY A 239 5.84 1.64 5.69
N HIS A 240 6.01 2.79 6.36
CA HIS A 240 4.98 3.83 6.39
C HIS A 240 4.63 4.32 4.98
N GLU A 241 5.61 4.43 4.07
CA GLU A 241 5.39 4.82 2.68
C GLU A 241 4.43 3.87 1.96
N THR A 242 4.50 2.59 2.30
CA THR A 242 3.62 1.56 1.73
C THR A 242 2.20 1.71 2.30
N ILE A 243 2.06 1.89 3.63
CA ILE A 243 0.76 2.13 4.27
C ILE A 243 0.12 3.43 3.74
N SER A 244 0.87 4.53 3.70
CA SER A 244 0.42 5.82 3.17
C SER A 244 -0.05 5.71 1.72
N SER A 245 0.65 4.93 0.89
CA SER A 245 0.23 4.72 -0.51
C SER A 245 -1.07 3.91 -0.62
N MET A 246 -1.34 3.00 0.33
CA MET A 246 -2.62 2.29 0.43
C MET A 246 -3.75 3.20 0.91
N TYR A 247 -3.48 4.12 1.84
CA TYR A 247 -4.43 5.15 2.22
C TYR A 247 -4.72 6.10 1.07
N ALA A 248 -3.71 6.51 0.30
CA ALA A 248 -3.89 7.30 -0.92
C ALA A 248 -4.76 6.55 -1.94
N LEU A 249 -4.53 5.25 -2.14
CA LEU A 249 -5.38 4.42 -3.00
C LEU A 249 -6.84 4.44 -2.54
N ARG A 250 -7.10 4.32 -1.23
CA ARG A 250 -8.47 4.35 -0.68
C ARG A 250 -9.10 5.73 -0.68
N PHE A 251 -8.30 6.77 -0.48
CA PHE A 251 -8.73 8.14 -0.65
C PHE A 251 -9.25 8.36 -2.07
N PHE A 252 -8.46 8.02 -3.10
CA PHE A 252 -8.84 8.23 -4.49
C PHE A 252 -9.95 7.31 -5.00
N ASP A 253 -10.16 6.15 -4.37
CA ASP A 253 -11.29 5.26 -4.66
C ASP A 253 -12.64 5.88 -4.23
N GLU A 254 -12.64 6.75 -3.22
CA GLU A 254 -13.88 7.24 -2.59
C GLU A 254 -14.12 8.76 -2.73
N ILE A 255 -13.05 9.55 -2.89
CA ILE A 255 -13.13 11.01 -2.98
C ILE A 255 -13.82 11.45 -4.28
N LYS A 256 -14.65 12.51 -4.19
CA LYS A 256 -15.36 13.06 -5.35
C LYS A 256 -14.72 14.35 -5.84
N ASN A 257 -15.00 14.68 -7.11
CA ASN A 257 -14.65 15.97 -7.72
C ASN A 257 -13.14 16.26 -7.74
N ILE A 258 -12.33 15.25 -8.06
CA ILE A 258 -10.88 15.39 -8.21
C ILE A 258 -10.59 16.32 -9.41
N PRO A 259 -9.76 17.36 -9.25
CA PRO A 259 -9.31 18.20 -10.35
C PRO A 259 -8.66 17.38 -11.47
N LYS A 260 -8.99 17.68 -12.74
CA LYS A 260 -8.56 16.88 -13.91
C LYS A 260 -7.05 16.70 -14.07
N HIS A 261 -6.28 17.68 -13.59
CA HIS A 261 -4.82 17.65 -13.69
C HIS A 261 -4.17 16.74 -12.63
N ILE A 262 -4.93 16.33 -11.60
CA ILE A 262 -4.46 15.39 -10.59
C ILE A 262 -4.73 13.98 -11.08
N VAL A 263 -3.65 13.25 -11.33
CA VAL A 263 -3.69 11.85 -11.73
C VAL A 263 -3.48 10.98 -10.47
N PRO A 264 -4.51 10.29 -9.94
CA PRO A 264 -4.40 9.54 -8.69
C PRO A 264 -3.23 8.56 -8.62
N ARG A 265 -2.98 7.83 -9.71
CA ARG A 265 -1.87 6.88 -9.83
C ARG A 265 -0.51 7.54 -9.59
N ASP A 266 -0.35 8.78 -10.05
CA ASP A 266 0.91 9.51 -9.96
C ASP A 266 1.13 9.94 -8.51
N ILE A 267 0.09 10.43 -7.83
CA ILE A 267 0.15 10.76 -6.39
C ILE A 267 0.46 9.52 -5.54
N ILE A 268 -0.19 8.38 -5.82
CA ILE A 268 0.07 7.13 -5.12
C ILE A 268 1.53 6.68 -5.31
N GLU A 269 2.09 6.85 -6.51
CA GLU A 269 3.48 6.50 -6.79
C GLU A 269 4.45 7.49 -6.12
N ILE A 270 4.14 8.79 -6.11
CA ILE A 270 4.94 9.79 -5.37
C ILE A 270 5.03 9.42 -3.89
N VAL A 271 3.87 9.14 -3.27
CA VAL A 271 3.79 8.70 -1.87
C VAL A 271 4.55 7.39 -1.65
N LEU A 272 4.46 6.41 -2.54
CA LEU A 272 5.16 5.15 -2.37
C LEU A 272 6.70 5.30 -2.49
N GLN A 273 7.17 6.19 -3.35
CA GLN A 273 8.60 6.35 -3.67
C GLN A 273 9.29 7.43 -2.83
N HIS A 274 8.59 8.21 -2.02
CA HIS A 274 9.18 9.36 -1.31
C HIS A 274 10.40 8.99 -0.44
N MET A 275 10.38 7.82 0.22
CA MET A 275 11.53 7.35 1.00
C MET A 275 12.74 6.94 0.15
N GLN A 276 12.53 6.53 -1.10
CA GLN A 276 13.61 6.21 -2.02
C GLN A 276 14.29 7.48 -2.55
N ALA A 277 13.53 8.57 -2.66
CA ALA A 277 14.02 9.86 -3.11
C ALA A 277 15.13 10.43 -2.22
N HIS A 278 15.07 10.17 -0.90
CA HIS A 278 16.10 10.57 0.07
C HIS A 278 17.49 10.01 -0.26
N LYS A 279 17.56 8.87 -0.94
CA LYS A 279 18.81 8.22 -1.38
C LYS A 279 19.17 8.54 -2.83
N GLY A 280 18.31 9.29 -3.54
CA GLY A 280 18.29 9.37 -4.98
C GLY A 280 17.60 8.16 -5.61
N ILE A 281 16.77 8.40 -6.63
CA ILE A 281 16.14 7.31 -7.40
C ILE A 281 17.18 6.75 -8.37
N SER A 282 17.61 5.50 -8.16
CA SER A 282 18.55 4.83 -9.06
C SER A 282 17.89 4.39 -10.37
N LYS A 283 18.71 4.15 -11.40
CA LYS A 283 18.24 3.57 -12.67
C LYS A 283 17.49 2.25 -12.47
N ASP A 284 18.01 1.37 -11.62
CA ASP A 284 17.35 0.11 -11.27
C ASP A 284 15.96 0.32 -10.66
N VAL A 285 15.76 1.35 -9.83
CA VAL A 285 14.45 1.68 -9.26
C VAL A 285 13.50 2.18 -10.35
N ILE A 286 13.98 3.02 -11.26
CA ILE A 286 13.20 3.53 -12.40
C ILE A 286 12.76 2.38 -13.29
N GLU A 287 13.69 1.51 -13.69
CA GLU A 287 13.41 0.38 -14.58
C GLU A 287 12.49 -0.64 -13.93
N LYS A 288 12.78 -1.05 -12.69
CA LYS A 288 11.99 -2.05 -11.96
C LYS A 288 10.55 -1.60 -11.73
N ASN A 289 10.33 -0.33 -11.47
CA ASN A 289 9.00 0.22 -11.25
C ASN A 289 8.42 0.89 -12.50
N GLN A 290 9.11 0.86 -13.65
CA GLN A 290 8.70 1.57 -14.87
C GLN A 290 8.27 3.03 -14.57
N LEU A 291 9.10 3.77 -13.84
CA LEU A 291 8.78 5.16 -13.49
C LEU A 291 8.89 6.04 -14.74
N GLU A 292 7.82 6.76 -15.04
CA GLU A 292 7.78 7.73 -16.13
C GLU A 292 8.61 8.98 -15.74
N PRO A 293 9.23 9.70 -16.69
CA PRO A 293 10.10 10.84 -16.38
C PRO A 293 9.45 11.89 -15.46
N HIS A 294 8.18 12.22 -15.70
CA HIS A 294 7.45 13.19 -14.88
C HIS A 294 7.23 12.71 -13.44
N ILE A 295 7.14 11.40 -13.20
CA ILE A 295 7.06 10.83 -11.84
C ILE A 295 8.40 10.99 -11.13
N VAL A 296 9.51 10.74 -11.82
CA VAL A 296 10.86 10.90 -11.25
C VAL A 296 11.10 12.37 -10.87
N GLU A 297 10.68 13.30 -11.72
CA GLU A 297 10.70 14.75 -11.45
C GLU A 297 9.83 15.09 -10.25
N ALA A 298 8.57 14.66 -10.22
CA ALA A 298 7.64 14.94 -9.13
C ALA A 298 8.09 14.35 -7.78
N VAL A 299 8.66 13.15 -7.76
CA VAL A 299 9.24 12.56 -6.54
C VAL A 299 10.47 13.34 -6.06
N THR A 300 11.29 13.85 -7.00
CA THR A 300 12.45 14.67 -6.67
C THR A 300 12.04 16.03 -6.10
N GLU A 301 11.01 16.67 -6.70
CA GLU A 301 10.40 17.90 -6.20
C GLU A 301 9.83 17.68 -4.80
N PHE A 302 9.05 16.60 -4.60
CA PHE A 302 8.47 16.27 -3.32
C PHE A 302 9.53 16.04 -2.23
N ASN A 303 10.63 15.35 -2.56
CA ASN A 303 11.74 15.16 -1.62
C ASN A 303 12.36 16.49 -1.18
N ALA A 304 12.43 17.49 -2.06
CA ALA A 304 12.92 18.81 -1.68
C ALA A 304 12.00 19.49 -0.66
N ILE A 305 10.68 19.33 -0.81
CA ILE A 305 9.67 19.83 0.14
C ILE A 305 9.77 19.11 1.48
N ASP A 306 9.84 17.78 1.47
CA ASP A 306 9.95 16.94 2.67
C ASP A 306 11.23 17.26 3.48
N GLU A 307 12.37 17.46 2.80
CA GLU A 307 13.65 17.77 3.46
C GLU A 307 13.72 19.14 4.12
N VAL A 308 12.99 20.15 3.61
CA VAL A 308 12.95 21.50 4.19
C VAL A 308 11.87 21.65 5.25
N SER A 309 10.88 20.75 5.27
CA SER A 309 9.71 20.82 6.14
C SER A 309 9.94 20.10 7.47
N ARG A 310 10.99 20.45 8.21
CA ARG A 310 11.34 19.79 9.48
C ARG A 310 11.85 20.76 10.53
N ILE A 311 11.66 20.44 11.81
CA ILE A 311 12.29 21.13 12.94
C ILE A 311 13.41 20.23 13.44
N THR A 312 14.67 20.63 13.21
CA THR A 312 15.84 19.81 13.57
C THR A 312 16.93 20.61 14.27
N ASN A 313 17.65 19.95 15.17
CA ASN A 313 18.88 20.47 15.77
C ASN A 313 20.12 20.23 14.89
N MET A 314 19.98 19.50 13.77
CA MET A 314 21.09 19.22 12.85
C MET A 314 21.21 20.31 11.78
N PRO A 315 22.44 20.71 11.38
CA PRO A 315 22.61 21.63 10.26
C PRO A 315 22.01 21.02 8.98
N PRO A 316 21.49 21.85 8.05
CA PRO A 316 20.97 21.37 6.77
C PRO A 316 21.99 20.44 6.13
N ASN A 317 21.57 19.23 5.78
CA ASN A 317 22.42 18.25 5.13
C ASN A 317 22.94 18.91 3.84
N LYS A 318 24.21 19.35 3.83
CA LYS A 318 24.86 19.82 2.60
C LYS A 318 24.94 18.58 1.70
N LYS A 319 23.93 18.37 0.87
CA LYS A 319 23.99 17.40 -0.21
C LYS A 319 25.22 17.75 -1.03
N VAL A 320 26.29 16.99 -0.84
CA VAL A 320 27.43 16.99 -1.74
C VAL A 320 26.89 16.45 -3.05
N HIS A 321 26.44 17.32 -3.94
CA HIS A 321 26.40 17.02 -5.36
C HIS A 321 27.84 16.71 -5.77
N LYS A 322 28.22 15.43 -5.68
CA LYS A 322 29.32 14.95 -6.50
C LYS A 322 28.76 14.92 -7.91
N PRO A 323 29.27 15.76 -8.84
CA PRO A 323 28.88 15.62 -10.23
C PRO A 323 29.25 14.20 -10.66
N ILE A 324 28.28 13.52 -11.26
CA ILE A 324 28.50 12.25 -11.93
C ILE A 324 29.56 12.51 -13.01
N ARG A 325 30.71 11.85 -12.87
CA ARG A 325 31.69 11.72 -13.95
C ARG A 325 31.41 10.46 -14.74
#